data_AF-A0AAV4CXV3-F1
#
_entry.id   AF-A0AAV4CXV3-F1
#
_cell.length_a   1.000
_cell.length_b   1.000
_cell.length_c   1.000
_cell.angle_alpha   90.00
_cell.angle_beta   90.00
_cell.angle_gamma   90.00
#
_symmetry.space_group_name_H-M   'P 1'
#
loop_
_entity.id
_entity.type
_entity.pdbx_description
1 polymer ?
#
loop_
_entity_poly.entity_id
_entity_poly.type
_entity_poly.pdbx_seq_one_letter_code
_entity_poly.pdbx_strand_id
1 'polypeptide(L)'
;MCQSSSGYVWSVEIYCADKRMSKIPVDVTMRLLQPLLDEGYRLYVDNYYCPDLWNQMQGRNSMLVGTCRKNRVGMPADLFQKGRDQGTSTSGGRVSW
;
A
#
# COMPACT_ATOMS: atom_id res chain seq x y z
N MET A 1 -10.43 -2.23 7.71
CA MET A 1 -10.09 -0.81 7.43
C MET A 1 -10.64 0.05 8.56
N CYS A 2 -9.84 0.95 9.10
CA CYS A 2 -10.25 1.86 10.17
C CYS A 2 -9.79 3.30 9.90
N GLN A 3 -10.51 4.26 10.46
CA GLN A 3 -10.12 5.66 10.46
C GLN A 3 -8.98 5.87 11.46
N SER A 4 -7.90 6.50 11.02
CA SER A 4 -6.68 6.64 11.83
C SER A 4 -6.84 7.48 13.10
N SER A 5 -7.73 8.48 13.11
CA SER A 5 -7.87 9.41 14.24
C SER A 5 -8.82 8.90 15.33
N SER A 6 -9.96 8.31 14.93
CA SER A 6 -11.00 7.84 15.85
C SER A 6 -10.90 6.36 16.16
N GLY A 7 -10.16 5.58 15.35
CA GLY A 7 -10.19 4.13 15.40
C GLY A 7 -11.48 3.50 14.84
N TYR A 8 -12.40 4.29 14.29
CA TYR A 8 -13.66 3.79 13.75
C TYR A 8 -13.40 2.75 12.66
N VAL A 9 -13.92 1.54 12.86
CA VAL A 9 -13.78 0.46 11.90
C VAL A 9 -14.83 0.64 10.81
N TRP A 10 -14.37 0.93 9.59
CA TRP A 10 -15.22 1.14 8.44
C TRP A 10 -15.74 -0.18 7.86
N SER A 11 -14.82 -1.13 7.66
CA SER A 11 -15.13 -2.40 7.02
C SER A 11 -14.17 -3.49 7.48
N VAL A 12 -14.69 -4.70 7.65
CA VAL A 12 -13.96 -5.90 8.02
C VAL A 12 -14.34 -7.01 7.06
N GLU A 13 -13.34 -7.69 6.52
CA GLU A 13 -13.52 -8.90 5.73
C GLU A 13 -12.80 -10.05 6.44
N ILE A 14 -13.53 -11.14 6.70
CA ILE A 14 -12.98 -12.32 7.38
C ILE A 14 -12.36 -13.25 6.33
N TYR A 15 -11.10 -13.61 6.52
CA TYR A 15 -10.43 -14.58 5.66
C TYR A 15 -11.00 -16.00 5.90
N CYS A 16 -11.81 -16.48 4.97
CA CYS A 16 -12.47 -17.80 5.09
C CYS A 16 -11.83 -18.93 4.26
N ALA A 17 -10.64 -18.70 3.68
CA ALA A 17 -9.98 -19.65 2.77
C ALA A 17 -10.85 -20.16 1.60
N ASP A 18 -12.01 -19.54 1.35
CA ASP A 18 -12.92 -19.88 0.26
C ASP A 18 -12.22 -19.70 -1.10
N LYS A 19 -12.39 -20.67 -2.00
CA LYS A 19 -11.80 -20.65 -3.34
C LYS A 19 -12.56 -19.72 -4.30
N ARG A 20 -13.79 -19.31 -3.95
CA ARG A 20 -14.62 -18.42 -4.77
C ARG A 20 -14.20 -16.95 -4.67
N MET A 21 -13.53 -16.58 -3.58
CA MET A 21 -13.08 -15.22 -3.32
C MET A 21 -11.61 -15.07 -3.71
N SER A 22 -11.27 -13.97 -4.39
CA SER A 22 -9.86 -13.62 -4.56
C SER A 22 -9.23 -13.31 -3.21
N LYS A 23 -8.06 -13.91 -2.98
CA LYS A 23 -7.21 -13.75 -1.80
C LYS A 23 -6.02 -12.85 -2.08
N ILE A 24 -5.95 -12.30 -3.30
CA ILE A 24 -4.88 -11.37 -3.68
C ILE A 24 -5.02 -10.13 -2.79
N PRO A 25 -3.94 -9.66 -2.15
CA PRO A 25 -4.01 -8.56 -1.17
C PRO A 25 -4.66 -7.31 -1.74
N VAL A 26 -4.44 -7.03 -3.02
CA VAL A 26 -5.02 -5.90 -3.73
C VAL A 26 -6.53 -6.02 -3.83
N ASP A 27 -7.06 -7.18 -4.25
CA ASP A 27 -8.50 -7.37 -4.41
C ASP A 27 -9.24 -7.23 -3.07
N VAL A 28 -8.67 -7.79 -2.00
CA VAL A 28 -9.20 -7.62 -0.64
C VAL A 28 -9.20 -6.13 -0.25
N THR A 29 -8.11 -5.42 -0.51
CA THR A 29 -8.00 -4.00 -0.17
C THR A 29 -8.97 -3.14 -0.96
N MET A 30 -9.15 -3.43 -2.25
CA MET A 30 -10.11 -2.73 -3.12
C MET A 30 -11.56 -2.99 -2.72
N ARG A 31 -11.92 -4.21 -2.29
CA ARG A 31 -13.24 -4.49 -1.72
C ARG A 31 -13.51 -3.68 -0.46
N LEU A 32 -12.52 -3.58 0.43
CA LEU A 32 -12.63 -2.80 1.66
C LEU A 32 -12.72 -1.29 1.41
N LEU A 33 -12.09 -0.80 0.34
CA LEU A 33 -12.01 0.61 -0.03
C LEU A 33 -13.10 1.08 -0.97
N GLN A 34 -13.82 0.17 -1.64
CA GLN A 34 -14.75 0.49 -2.72
C GLN A 34 -15.63 1.75 -2.50
N PRO A 35 -16.24 1.98 -1.33
CA PRO A 35 -17.08 3.16 -1.09
C PRO A 35 -16.30 4.45 -0.77
N LEU A 36 -14.99 4.39 -0.56
CA LEU A 36 -14.12 5.52 -0.17
C LEU A 36 -13.06 5.83 -1.24
N LEU A 37 -13.04 5.07 -2.35
CA LEU A 37 -12.17 5.36 -3.48
C LEU A 37 -12.58 6.69 -4.11
N ASP A 38 -11.58 7.48 -4.49
CA ASP A 38 -11.73 8.76 -5.19
C ASP A 38 -12.27 9.95 -4.36
N GLU A 39 -12.55 9.72 -3.07
CA GLU A 39 -12.99 10.75 -2.11
C GLU A 39 -11.83 11.62 -1.55
N GLY A 40 -10.60 11.47 -2.07
CA GLY A 40 -9.44 12.25 -1.61
C GLY A 40 -8.77 11.73 -0.34
N TYR A 41 -9.16 10.56 0.17
CA TYR A 41 -8.56 9.98 1.36
C TYR A 41 -7.10 9.51 1.15
N ARG A 42 -6.34 9.51 2.26
CA ARG A 42 -5.00 8.93 2.34
C ARG A 42 -5.08 7.55 2.98
N LEU A 43 -4.67 6.53 2.25
CA LEU A 43 -4.60 5.17 2.76
C LEU A 43 -3.20 4.89 3.30
N TYR A 44 -3.15 4.36 4.52
CA TYR A 44 -1.92 3.85 5.13
C TYR A 44 -1.98 2.32 5.15
N VAL A 45 -1.02 1.67 4.50
CA VAL A 45 -0.95 0.21 4.38
C VAL A 45 0.40 -0.35 4.82
N ASP A 46 0.38 -1.61 5.26
CA ASP A 46 1.61 -2.36 5.54
C ASP A 46 2.26 -2.89 4.24
N ASN A 47 3.53 -3.32 4.36
CA ASN A 47 4.38 -3.83 3.29
C ASN A 47 3.76 -4.94 2.44
N TYR A 48 2.87 -5.73 3.01
CA TYR A 48 2.22 -6.83 2.33
C TYR A 48 1.25 -6.37 1.23
N TYR A 49 0.68 -5.17 1.39
CA TYR A 49 -0.36 -4.65 0.50
C TYR A 49 0.16 -3.57 -0.46
N CYS A 50 1.27 -2.90 -0.13
CA CYS A 50 1.68 -1.66 -0.80
C CYS A 50 2.05 -1.77 -2.30
N PRO A 51 2.91 -2.70 -2.76
CA PRO A 51 3.47 -2.63 -4.11
C PRO A 51 2.42 -2.86 -5.21
N ASP A 52 1.63 -3.92 -5.06
CA ASP A 52 0.67 -4.32 -6.08
C ASP A 52 -0.55 -3.38 -6.07
N LEU A 53 -0.86 -2.76 -4.92
CA LEU A 53 -1.92 -1.78 -4.76
C LEU A 53 -1.56 -0.42 -5.37
N TRP A 54 -0.28 -0.04 -5.35
CA TRP A 54 0.18 1.22 -5.92
C TRP A 54 -0.25 1.37 -7.38
N ASN A 55 -0.07 0.32 -8.18
CA ASN A 55 -0.44 0.31 -9.59
C ASN A 55 -1.97 0.48 -9.80
N GLN A 56 -2.81 -0.03 -8.90
CA GLN A 56 -4.27 0.16 -8.97
C GLN A 56 -4.74 1.53 -8.49
N MET A 57 -3.93 2.20 -7.66
CA MET A 57 -4.21 3.55 -7.15
C MET A 57 -3.63 4.66 -8.04
N GLN A 58 -2.72 4.34 -8.97
CA GLN A 58 -2.24 5.34 -9.93
C GLN A 58 -3.38 5.91 -10.77
N GLY A 59 -3.48 7.24 -10.80
CA GLY A 59 -4.53 7.96 -11.53
C GLY A 59 -5.85 8.13 -10.80
N ARG A 60 -5.99 7.58 -9.57
CA ARG A 60 -7.15 7.80 -8.71
C ARG A 60 -6.98 9.04 -7.84
N ASN A 61 -8.10 9.61 -7.38
CA ASN A 61 -8.08 10.72 -6.41
C ASN A 61 -7.93 10.18 -4.98
N SER A 62 -6.94 9.31 -4.76
CA SER A 62 -6.66 8.72 -3.45
C SER A 62 -5.17 8.45 -3.33
N MET A 63 -4.58 8.85 -2.21
CA MET A 63 -3.15 8.70 -1.98
C MET A 63 -2.88 7.38 -1.25
N LEU A 64 -1.79 6.72 -1.61
CA LEU A 64 -1.29 5.54 -0.91
C LEU A 64 0.02 5.86 -0.20
N VAL A 65 0.10 5.46 1.07
CA VAL A 65 1.32 5.50 1.87
C VAL A 65 1.54 4.13 2.46
N GLY A 66 2.74 3.60 2.32
CA GLY A 66 3.09 2.31 2.90
C GLY A 66 4.57 2.05 2.87
N THR A 67 4.97 0.94 3.48
CA THR A 67 6.35 0.47 3.46
C THR A 67 6.53 -0.52 2.31
N CYS A 68 7.76 -0.66 1.81
CA CYS A 68 8.10 -1.65 0.79
C CYS A 68 9.27 -2.50 1.26
N ARG A 69 9.26 -3.79 0.90
CA ARG A 69 10.38 -4.69 1.24
C ARG A 69 11.57 -4.40 0.33
N LYS A 70 12.78 -4.39 0.90
CA LYS A 70 14.03 -4.17 0.17
C LYS A 70 14.27 -5.13 -1.01
N ASN A 71 13.84 -6.38 -0.88
CA ASN A 71 14.03 -7.43 -1.88
C ASN A 71 12.89 -7.48 -2.91
N ARG A 72 12.06 -6.44 -2.99
CA ARG A 72 10.95 -6.40 -3.95
C ARG A 72 11.48 -5.98 -5.32
N VAL A 73 11.01 -6.66 -6.37
CA VAL A 73 11.31 -6.32 -7.77
C VAL A 73 10.92 -4.86 -8.03
N GLY A 74 11.77 -4.11 -8.72
CA GLY A 74 11.53 -2.68 -9.04
C GLY A 74 12.03 -1.69 -7.98
N MET A 75 12.38 -2.13 -6.78
CA MET A 75 12.96 -1.24 -5.76
C MET A 75 14.41 -0.88 -6.15
N PRO A 76 14.77 0.41 -6.19
CA PRO A 76 16.07 0.80 -6.71
C PRO A 76 17.16 0.47 -5.69
N ALA A 77 18.22 -0.21 -6.17
CA ALA A 77 19.24 -0.83 -5.32
C ALA A 77 20.14 0.20 -4.62
N ASP A 78 20.23 1.40 -5.19
CA ASP A 78 20.90 2.56 -4.63
C ASP A 78 20.33 2.93 -3.24
N LEU A 79 19.03 2.72 -3.00
CA LEU A 79 18.40 2.98 -1.70
C LEU A 79 19.00 2.16 -0.56
N PHE A 80 19.63 1.02 -0.85
CA PHE A 80 20.12 0.08 0.15
C PHE A 80 21.65 -0.06 0.17
N GLN A 81 22.37 0.89 -0.43
CA GLN A 81 23.84 0.88 -0.42
C GLN A 81 24.40 0.95 1.02
N LYS A 82 25.38 0.09 1.31
CA LYS A 82 26.13 0.12 2.57
C LYS A 82 27.06 1.33 2.60
N GLY A 83 27.07 2.08 3.70
CA GLY A 83 27.96 3.24 3.90
C GLY A 83 27.29 4.62 3.85
N ARG A 84 25.96 4.69 3.94
CA ARG A 84 25.25 5.97 4.10
C ARG A 84 25.30 6.46 5.55
N ASP A 85 25.43 7.77 5.72
CA ASP A 85 25.34 8.41 7.02
C ASP A 85 23.95 8.20 7.63
N GLN A 86 23.92 7.84 8.91
CA GLN A 86 22.67 7.62 9.63
C GLN A 86 21.85 8.92 9.66
N GLY A 87 20.58 8.85 9.27
CA GLY A 87 19.68 10.00 9.21
C GLY A 87 19.58 10.67 7.84
N THR A 88 20.34 10.22 6.84
CA THR A 88 20.19 10.70 5.46
C THR A 88 19.01 10.04 4.76
N SER A 89 18.22 10.83 4.02
CA SER A 89 17.13 10.35 3.17
C SER A 89 17.30 10.86 1.74
N THR A 90 16.99 10.01 0.77
CA THR A 90 17.00 10.37 -0.65
C THR A 90 15.58 10.65 -1.10
N SER A 91 15.30 11.89 -1.50
CA SER A 91 14.05 12.28 -2.15
C SER A 91 14.26 12.31 -3.67
N GLY A 92 13.36 11.68 -4.43
CA GLY A 92 13.38 11.75 -5.89
C GLY A 92 13.75 10.43 -6.57
N GLY A 93 12.75 9.59 -6.77
CA GLY A 93 12.83 8.43 -7.68
C GLY A 93 11.42 7.98 -8.01
N ARG A 94 11.02 8.08 -9.29
CA ARG A 94 9.76 7.49 -9.74
C ARG A 94 9.98 5.98 -9.81
N VAL A 95 9.49 5.27 -8.79
CA VAL A 95 9.58 3.80 -8.72
C VAL A 95 8.40 3.21 -9.48
N SER A 96 8.66 2.55 -10.61
CA SER A 96 7.66 1.76 -11.34
C SER A 96 7.76 0.30 -10.88
N TRP A 97 6.67 -0.24 -10.33
CA TRP A 97 6.56 -1.61 -9.82
C TRP A 97 6.07 -2.57 -10.89
#